data_AF-A0A5E4LJ24-F1
#
_entry.id   AF-A0A5E4LJ24-F1
#
_cell.length_a   1.000
_cell.length_b   1.000
_cell.length_c   1.000
_cell.angle_alpha   90.00
_cell.angle_beta   90.00
_cell.angle_gamma   90.00
#
_symmetry.space_group_name_H-M   'P 1'
#
loop_
_entity.id
_entity.type
_entity.pdbx_description
1 polymer ?
#
loop_
_entity_poly.entity_id
_entity_poly.type
_entity_poly.pdbx_seq_one_letter_code
_entity_poly.pdbx_strand_id
1 'polypeptide(L)'
;MDAYRKFLSALVERYDGDGKDDMPGLKMPVKYYEILNEPEMRSPDLTFFKGSAQDYADLLAASNDAIKETCADCKVVQAGAAGNDEQFLSFWKDVFSKGGGDYFDIANIHYIAHGDKSTLNVAPFKSLMAGYGIEKPVWVTEAEYAPGDTVTASFKGALSAGASKIFFTRFEIGKKGPPAPGVYSEEYRGLTAACPG
;
A
#
# COMPACT_ATOMS: atom_id res chain seq x y z
N MET A 1 -12.06 12.77 -16.11
CA MET A 1 -12.09 12.20 -14.75
C MET A 1 -13.50 11.86 -14.25
N ASP A 2 -14.56 12.52 -14.74
CA ASP A 2 -15.93 12.29 -14.26
C ASP A 2 -16.41 10.84 -14.32
N ALA A 3 -16.14 10.14 -15.43
CA ALA A 3 -16.52 8.73 -15.56
C ALA A 3 -15.81 7.84 -14.53
N TYR A 4 -14.53 8.14 -14.23
CA TYR A 4 -13.77 7.44 -13.20
C TYR A 4 -14.33 7.69 -11.80
N ARG A 5 -14.61 8.96 -11.44
CA ARG A 5 -15.21 9.30 -10.15
C ARG A 5 -16.58 8.63 -9.96
N LYS A 6 -17.42 8.62 -11.00
CA LYS A 6 -18.73 7.92 -10.97
C LYS A 6 -18.57 6.42 -10.74
N PHE A 7 -17.64 5.78 -11.45
CA PHE A 7 -17.33 4.37 -11.24
C PHE A 7 -16.85 4.11 -9.80
N LEU A 8 -15.90 4.90 -9.31
CA LEU A 8 -15.32 4.71 -7.99
C LEU A 8 -16.36 4.95 -6.88
N SER A 9 -17.19 5.98 -6.99
CA SER A 9 -18.27 6.26 -6.03
C SER A 9 -19.27 5.09 -5.98
N ALA A 10 -19.68 4.58 -7.15
CA ALA A 10 -20.57 3.42 -7.21
C ALA A 10 -19.93 2.15 -6.64
N LEU A 11 -18.62 1.97 -6.83
CA LEU A 11 -17.89 0.86 -6.20
C LEU A 11 -17.82 1.02 -4.68
N VAL A 12 -17.58 2.24 -4.18
CA VAL A 12 -17.47 2.52 -2.74
C VAL A 12 -18.81 2.30 -2.05
N GLU A 13 -19.89 2.94 -2.51
CA GLU A 13 -21.26 2.77 -1.99
C GLU A 13 -21.64 1.30 -1.90
N ARG A 14 -21.27 0.52 -2.92
CA ARG A 14 -21.67 -0.87 -3.01
C ARG A 14 -21.01 -1.79 -1.96
N TYR A 15 -19.97 -1.30 -1.27
CA TYR A 15 -19.16 -2.08 -0.34
C TYR A 15 -18.83 -1.36 0.98
N ASP A 16 -19.32 -0.15 1.22
CA ASP A 16 -18.98 0.62 2.42
C ASP A 16 -19.68 0.10 3.69
N GLY A 17 -20.78 -0.65 3.55
CA GLY A 17 -21.49 -1.25 4.67
C GLY A 17 -22.32 -0.28 5.51
N ASP A 18 -22.73 0.86 4.97
CA ASP A 18 -23.58 1.83 5.67
C ASP A 18 -25.09 1.44 5.69
N GLY A 19 -25.46 0.38 4.96
CA GLY A 19 -26.82 -0.14 4.83
C GLY A 19 -27.60 0.41 3.64
N LYS A 20 -27.04 1.33 2.85
CA LYS A 20 -27.64 1.91 1.64
C LYS A 20 -26.94 1.34 0.40
N ASP A 21 -27.75 0.84 -0.53
CA ASP A 21 -27.31 0.25 -1.82
C ASP A 21 -26.12 -0.76 -1.75
N ASP A 22 -25.88 -1.30 -0.55
CA ASP A 22 -24.87 -2.29 -0.24
C ASP A 22 -25.04 -3.58 -1.03
N MET A 23 -23.96 -4.35 -1.13
CA MET A 23 -24.06 -5.72 -1.61
C MET A 23 -25.07 -6.53 -0.81
N PRO A 24 -26.07 -7.16 -1.46
CA PRO A 24 -26.92 -8.13 -0.79
C PRO A 24 -26.06 -9.24 -0.16
N GLY A 25 -26.14 -9.35 1.17
CA GLY A 25 -25.36 -10.32 1.93
C GLY A 25 -23.93 -9.90 2.24
N LEU A 26 -23.57 -8.61 2.11
CA LEU A 26 -22.27 -8.08 2.57
C LEU A 26 -22.02 -8.49 4.02
N LYS A 27 -20.88 -9.15 4.26
CA LYS A 27 -20.48 -9.58 5.61
C LYS A 27 -19.41 -8.68 6.21
N MET A 28 -18.53 -8.15 5.37
CA MET A 28 -17.39 -7.33 5.75
C MET A 28 -17.32 -6.13 4.81
N PRO A 29 -17.40 -4.89 5.32
CA PRO A 29 -17.25 -3.71 4.49
C PRO A 29 -15.82 -3.52 4.01
N VAL A 30 -15.66 -2.84 2.88
CA VAL A 30 -14.37 -2.35 2.39
C VAL A 30 -14.18 -0.92 2.89
N LYS A 31 -13.26 -0.74 3.84
CA LYS A 31 -12.98 0.57 4.45
C LYS A 31 -11.64 1.18 4.02
N TYR A 32 -10.87 0.47 3.18
CA TYR A 32 -9.55 0.89 2.74
C TYR A 32 -9.45 0.67 1.23
N TYR A 33 -9.14 1.73 0.50
CA TYR A 33 -9.05 1.70 -0.96
C TYR A 33 -7.64 2.11 -1.37
N GLU A 34 -6.90 1.15 -1.90
CA GLU A 34 -5.59 1.40 -2.50
C GLU A 34 -5.73 1.86 -3.94
N ILE A 35 -5.10 2.98 -4.28
CA ILE A 35 -5.22 3.59 -5.60
C ILE A 35 -4.01 3.23 -6.45
N LEU A 36 -4.18 2.17 -7.25
CA LEU A 36 -3.18 1.55 -8.14
C LEU A 36 -2.14 0.69 -7.39
N ASN A 37 -1.19 0.14 -8.13
CA ASN A 37 -0.04 -0.62 -7.66
C ASN A 37 1.23 -0.14 -8.38
N GLU A 38 2.30 0.17 -7.65
CA GLU A 38 3.63 0.49 -8.20
C GLU A 38 3.65 1.38 -9.46
N PRO A 39 3.05 2.59 -9.44
CA PRO A 39 2.93 3.47 -10.61
C PRO A 39 4.27 3.94 -11.21
N GLU A 40 5.37 3.80 -10.47
CA GLU A 40 6.73 4.07 -10.90
C GLU A 40 7.33 2.95 -11.77
N MET A 41 6.79 1.73 -11.69
CA MET A 41 7.32 0.59 -12.43
C MET A 41 7.01 0.75 -13.91
N ARG A 42 8.06 1.10 -14.66
CA ARG A 42 8.03 1.34 -16.09
C ARG A 42 9.22 0.70 -16.75
N SER A 43 8.97 -0.48 -17.29
CA SER A 43 9.90 -1.18 -18.16
C SER A 43 9.16 -1.65 -19.41
N PRO A 44 9.90 -1.99 -20.49
CA PRO A 44 9.29 -2.58 -21.69
C PRO A 44 8.45 -3.82 -21.41
N ASP A 45 8.87 -4.63 -20.42
CA ASP A 45 8.24 -5.91 -20.10
C ASP A 45 7.16 -5.82 -19.01
N LEU A 46 7.20 -4.76 -18.18
CA LEU A 46 6.26 -4.55 -17.08
C LEU A 46 6.06 -3.06 -16.83
N THR A 47 4.83 -2.59 -17.08
CA THR A 47 4.39 -1.21 -16.82
C THR A 47 3.03 -1.23 -16.15
N PHE A 48 2.95 -0.76 -14.89
CA PHE A 48 1.67 -0.68 -14.16
C PHE A 48 0.93 0.64 -14.42
N PHE A 49 1.65 1.73 -14.66
CA PHE A 49 1.06 3.04 -14.93
C PHE A 49 1.82 3.80 -16.02
N LYS A 50 1.08 4.35 -16.99
CA LYS A 50 1.64 5.08 -18.13
C LYS A 50 1.63 6.61 -17.95
N GLY A 51 0.81 7.14 -17.03
CA GLY A 51 0.70 8.58 -16.79
C GLY A 51 1.93 9.15 -16.08
N SER A 52 2.12 10.45 -16.03
CA SER A 52 3.18 11.11 -15.26
C SER A 52 2.93 11.07 -13.74
N ALA A 53 3.89 11.55 -12.94
CA ALA A 53 3.68 11.79 -11.52
C ALA A 53 2.54 12.80 -11.26
N GLN A 54 2.31 13.76 -12.18
CA GLN A 54 1.15 14.66 -12.10
C GLN A 54 -0.15 13.89 -12.33
N ASP A 55 -0.20 13.04 -13.35
CA ASP A 55 -1.40 12.25 -13.64
C ASP A 55 -1.75 11.33 -12.45
N TYR A 56 -0.74 10.82 -11.73
CA TYR A 56 -0.97 10.04 -10.51
C TYR A 56 -1.44 10.89 -9.33
N ALA A 57 -0.89 12.09 -9.12
CA ALA A 57 -1.36 13.01 -8.09
C ALA A 57 -2.81 13.46 -8.34
N ASP A 58 -3.16 13.75 -9.60
CA ASP A 58 -4.53 14.10 -10.01
C ASP A 58 -5.50 12.92 -9.84
N LEU A 59 -5.02 11.70 -10.12
CA LEU A 59 -5.78 10.47 -9.87
C LEU A 59 -6.05 10.31 -8.37
N LEU A 60 -5.01 10.42 -7.51
CA LEU A 60 -5.17 10.36 -6.05
C LEU A 60 -6.17 11.38 -5.54
N ALA A 61 -6.09 12.63 -6.01
CA ALA A 61 -7.02 13.68 -5.63
C ALA A 61 -8.47 13.32 -6.00
N ALA A 62 -8.70 12.94 -7.26
CA ALA A 62 -10.03 12.54 -7.72
C ALA A 62 -10.57 11.30 -7.00
N SER A 63 -9.70 10.35 -6.64
CA SER A 63 -10.05 9.18 -5.85
C SER A 63 -10.43 9.56 -4.43
N ASN A 64 -9.63 10.41 -3.78
CA ASN A 64 -9.87 10.86 -2.42
C ASN A 64 -11.22 11.55 -2.30
N ASP A 65 -11.48 12.54 -3.15
CA ASP A 65 -12.74 13.28 -3.13
C ASP A 65 -13.93 12.32 -3.31
N ALA A 66 -13.91 11.45 -4.32
CA ALA A 66 -15.00 10.51 -4.58
C ALA A 66 -15.23 9.52 -3.43
N ILE A 67 -14.16 8.98 -2.85
CA ILE A 67 -14.24 8.03 -1.72
C ILE A 67 -14.79 8.75 -0.49
N LYS A 68 -14.29 9.94 -0.15
CA LYS A 68 -14.72 10.67 1.05
C LYS A 68 -16.14 11.24 0.94
N GLU A 69 -16.55 11.64 -0.27
CA GLU A 69 -17.92 12.08 -0.56
C GLU A 69 -18.93 10.94 -0.40
N THR A 70 -18.54 9.70 -0.71
CA THR A 70 -19.41 8.52 -0.63
C THR A 70 -19.35 7.86 0.75
N CYS A 71 -18.15 7.66 1.29
CA CYS A 71 -17.88 6.97 2.54
C CYS A 71 -16.89 7.79 3.39
N ALA A 72 -17.42 8.61 4.31
CA ALA A 72 -16.62 9.52 5.12
C ALA A 72 -15.62 8.82 6.06
N ASP A 73 -15.91 7.60 6.49
CA ASP A 73 -15.03 6.80 7.36
C ASP A 73 -14.02 5.93 6.59
N CYS A 74 -14.19 5.77 5.27
CA CYS A 74 -13.26 5.05 4.42
C CYS A 74 -11.91 5.77 4.31
N LYS A 75 -10.84 5.00 4.11
CA LYS A 75 -9.45 5.46 4.03
C LYS A 75 -8.88 5.22 2.64
N VAL A 76 -8.13 6.20 2.16
CA VAL A 76 -7.39 6.11 0.91
C VAL A 76 -5.96 5.69 1.23
N VAL A 77 -5.52 4.63 0.57
CA VAL A 77 -4.14 4.16 0.60
C VAL A 77 -3.52 4.53 -0.74
N GLN A 78 -2.39 5.22 -0.68
CA GLN A 78 -1.60 5.51 -1.88
C GLN A 78 -1.02 4.18 -2.43
N ALA A 79 -0.71 4.06 -3.72
CA ALA A 79 -0.19 2.83 -4.31
C ALA A 79 1.07 2.36 -3.59
N GLY A 80 1.30 1.05 -3.50
CA GLY A 80 2.59 0.55 -3.03
C GLY A 80 3.76 1.13 -3.81
N ALA A 81 4.65 1.85 -3.13
CA ALA A 81 5.95 2.19 -3.70
C ALA A 81 6.77 0.91 -3.83
N ALA A 82 7.29 0.59 -5.02
CA ALA A 82 7.93 -0.70 -5.33
C ALA A 82 9.17 -0.99 -4.47
N GLY A 83 9.86 0.06 -4.03
CA GLY A 83 11.03 -0.03 -3.17
C GLY A 83 11.65 1.33 -2.87
N ASN A 84 12.85 1.32 -2.31
CA ASN A 84 13.59 2.52 -1.92
C ASN A 84 14.75 2.90 -2.85
N ASP A 85 14.88 2.24 -4.01
CA ASP A 85 15.87 2.60 -5.01
C ASP A 85 15.59 3.99 -5.59
N GLU A 86 16.64 4.70 -6.02
CA GLU A 86 16.53 6.10 -6.46
C GLU A 86 15.51 6.29 -7.58
N GLN A 87 15.45 5.36 -8.53
CA GLN A 87 14.48 5.42 -9.63
C GLN A 87 13.03 5.42 -9.13
N PHE A 88 12.72 4.62 -8.10
CA PHE A 88 11.38 4.53 -7.52
C PHE A 88 11.08 5.75 -6.67
N LEU A 89 12.01 6.12 -5.78
CA LEU A 89 11.86 7.30 -4.94
C LEU A 89 11.78 8.60 -5.74
N SER A 90 12.37 8.68 -6.93
CA SER A 90 12.28 9.86 -7.81
C SER A 90 10.84 10.15 -8.24
N PHE A 91 10.08 9.11 -8.60
CA PHE A 91 8.67 9.24 -8.94
C PHE A 91 7.86 9.75 -7.73
N TRP A 92 8.11 9.19 -6.53
CA TRP A 92 7.42 9.61 -5.32
C TRP A 92 7.77 11.03 -4.87
N LYS A 93 9.03 11.45 -5.01
CA LYS A 93 9.45 12.85 -4.83
C LYS A 93 8.64 13.79 -5.73
N ASP A 94 8.48 13.43 -7.00
CA ASP A 94 7.70 14.22 -7.95
C ASP A 94 6.23 14.27 -7.56
N VAL A 95 5.61 13.14 -7.19
CA VAL A 95 4.22 13.09 -6.71
C VAL A 95 4.02 13.98 -5.48
N PHE A 96 4.91 13.90 -4.49
CA PHE A 96 4.80 14.70 -3.27
C PHE A 96 5.05 16.19 -3.53
N SER A 97 5.98 16.55 -4.42
CA SER A 97 6.21 17.94 -4.84
C SER A 97 4.98 18.59 -5.49
N LYS A 98 4.06 17.77 -5.99
CA LYS A 98 2.80 18.17 -6.65
C LYS A 98 1.60 18.18 -5.71
N GLY A 99 1.80 17.94 -4.41
CA GLY A 99 0.72 17.89 -3.43
C GLY A 99 0.02 16.54 -3.34
N GLY A 100 0.51 15.49 -4.02
CA GLY A 100 -0.07 14.13 -3.91
C GLY A 100 -0.09 13.59 -2.48
N GLY A 101 0.79 14.13 -1.63
CA GLY A 101 0.83 13.91 -0.18
C GLY A 101 -0.49 14.17 0.53
N ASP A 102 -1.33 15.10 0.06
CA ASP A 102 -2.55 15.53 0.74
C ASP A 102 -3.73 14.55 0.53
N TYR A 103 -3.67 13.74 -0.53
CA TYR A 103 -4.82 12.98 -1.04
C TYR A 103 -4.84 11.49 -0.66
N PHE A 104 -4.06 11.09 0.34
CA PHE A 104 -4.16 9.75 0.94
C PHE A 104 -4.17 9.81 2.46
N ASP A 105 -4.80 8.85 3.13
CA ASP A 105 -4.78 8.75 4.59
C ASP A 105 -3.59 7.93 5.09
N ILE A 106 -3.18 6.93 4.31
CA ILE A 106 -2.18 5.92 4.69
C ILE A 106 -1.16 5.80 3.56
N ALA A 107 0.12 5.94 3.93
CA ALA A 107 1.24 5.71 3.04
C ALA A 107 1.50 4.21 2.87
N ASN A 108 1.94 3.80 1.68
CA ASN A 108 2.20 2.41 1.36
C ASN A 108 3.57 2.23 0.71
N ILE A 109 4.30 1.18 1.09
CA ILE A 109 5.63 0.83 0.58
C ILE A 109 5.76 -0.69 0.48
N HIS A 110 6.44 -1.17 -0.54
CA HIS A 110 6.71 -2.59 -0.75
C HIS A 110 8.14 -2.94 -0.37
N TYR A 111 8.32 -4.20 -0.01
CA TYR A 111 9.61 -4.87 0.08
C TYR A 111 9.52 -6.18 -0.68
N ILE A 112 10.10 -6.23 -1.88
CA ILE A 112 10.11 -7.45 -2.71
C ILE A 112 11.57 -7.92 -2.86
N ALA A 113 12.13 -8.45 -1.78
CA ALA A 113 13.51 -8.95 -1.71
C ALA A 113 14.61 -7.95 -2.19
N HIS A 114 14.35 -6.64 -2.14
CA HIS A 114 15.31 -5.60 -2.50
C HIS A 114 15.14 -4.34 -1.64
N GLY A 115 16.19 -3.53 -1.56
CA GLY A 115 16.22 -2.32 -0.74
C GLY A 115 16.63 -2.56 0.72
N ASP A 116 16.11 -1.72 1.62
CA ASP A 116 16.34 -1.83 3.06
C ASP A 116 15.50 -2.97 3.66
N LYS A 117 16.08 -4.17 3.67
CA LYS A 117 15.52 -5.33 4.36
C LYS A 117 15.30 -5.10 5.85
N SER A 118 16.14 -4.31 6.52
CA SER A 118 16.08 -4.18 7.98
C SER A 118 14.77 -3.53 8.46
N THR A 119 14.16 -2.70 7.62
CA THR A 119 12.88 -2.04 7.92
C THR A 119 11.80 -2.27 6.87
N LEU A 120 12.02 -3.18 5.91
CA LEU A 120 11.10 -3.41 4.78
C LEU A 120 10.82 -2.11 4.02
N ASN A 121 11.87 -1.32 3.74
CA ASN A 121 11.82 -0.02 3.09
C ASN A 121 11.05 1.09 3.85
N VAL A 122 10.54 0.84 5.06
CA VAL A 122 9.73 1.80 5.82
C VAL A 122 10.54 3.02 6.25
N ALA A 123 11.73 2.83 6.82
CA ALA A 123 12.57 3.95 7.27
C ALA A 123 12.93 4.93 6.14
N PRO A 124 13.47 4.48 4.98
CA PRO A 124 13.79 5.40 3.89
C PRO A 124 12.54 6.08 3.30
N PHE A 125 11.41 5.38 3.18
CA PHE A 125 10.19 5.98 2.66
C PHE A 125 9.61 7.04 3.61
N LYS A 126 9.63 6.79 4.93
CA LYS A 126 9.26 7.81 5.92
C LYS A 126 10.19 9.01 5.90
N SER A 127 11.49 8.81 5.71
CA SER A 127 12.43 9.91 5.56
C SER A 127 12.12 10.77 4.34
N LEU A 128 11.70 10.15 3.23
CA LEU A 128 11.23 10.87 2.05
C LEU A 128 9.98 11.69 2.38
N MET A 129 8.95 11.08 2.96
CA MET A 129 7.70 11.75 3.34
C MET A 129 7.92 12.94 4.28
N ALA A 130 8.78 12.78 5.29
CA ALA A 130 9.11 13.85 6.24
C ALA A 130 9.73 15.07 5.55
N GLY A 131 10.51 14.87 4.47
CA GLY A 131 11.05 15.96 3.65
C GLY A 131 10.00 16.84 2.97
N TYR A 132 8.76 16.34 2.86
CA TYR A 132 7.60 17.07 2.33
C TYR A 132 6.57 17.41 3.42
N GLY A 133 6.91 17.23 4.71
CA GLY A 133 6.00 17.49 5.83
C GLY A 133 4.84 16.49 5.94
N ILE A 134 4.97 15.31 5.33
CA ILE A 134 3.91 14.29 5.34
C ILE A 134 4.11 13.36 6.54
N GLU A 135 3.23 13.47 7.53
CA GLU A 135 3.19 12.62 8.72
C GLU A 135 1.94 11.74 8.72
N LYS A 136 2.03 10.54 8.12
CA LYS A 136 0.91 9.60 7.98
C LYS A 136 1.31 8.18 8.37
N PRO A 137 0.37 7.33 8.83
CA PRO A 137 0.65 5.91 9.06
C PRO A 137 1.20 5.26 7.79
N VAL A 138 2.16 4.35 7.97
CA VAL A 138 2.74 3.57 6.87
C VAL A 138 2.30 2.13 6.97
N TRP A 139 1.82 1.56 5.86
CA TRP A 139 1.59 0.14 5.66
C TRP A 139 2.67 -0.43 4.73
N VAL A 140 2.99 -1.70 4.94
CA VAL A 140 3.74 -2.50 3.97
C VAL A 140 2.75 -3.49 3.36
N THR A 141 2.16 -3.21 2.20
CA THR A 141 1.14 -4.11 1.60
C THR A 141 1.73 -5.29 0.86
N GLU A 142 3.01 -5.23 0.49
CA GLU A 142 3.73 -6.37 -0.06
C GLU A 142 5.09 -6.53 0.64
N ALA A 143 5.18 -7.55 1.50
CA ALA A 143 6.43 -8.02 2.06
C ALA A 143 6.75 -9.42 1.52
N GLU A 144 7.78 -9.51 0.67
CA GLU A 144 8.29 -10.74 0.08
C GLU A 144 9.77 -10.93 0.38
N TYR A 145 10.13 -12.17 0.73
CA TYR A 145 11.48 -12.53 1.14
C TYR A 145 12.11 -13.53 0.18
N ALA A 146 13.43 -13.43 0.03
CA ALA A 146 14.21 -14.46 -0.61
C ALA A 146 14.31 -15.71 0.30
N PRO A 147 14.49 -16.91 -0.27
CA PRO A 147 14.74 -18.09 0.54
C PRO A 147 15.97 -17.95 1.44
N GLY A 148 15.80 -18.33 2.72
CA GLY A 148 16.82 -18.22 3.76
C GLY A 148 16.81 -16.91 4.56
N ASP A 149 15.94 -15.96 4.22
CA ASP A 149 15.84 -14.70 4.94
C ASP A 149 15.24 -14.83 6.34
N THR A 150 15.82 -14.12 7.31
CA THR A 150 15.23 -13.94 8.64
C THR A 150 14.13 -12.87 8.62
N VAL A 151 12.88 -13.29 8.77
CA VAL A 151 11.69 -12.42 8.69
C VAL A 151 11.46 -11.64 10.00
N THR A 152 11.67 -12.25 11.16
CA THR A 152 11.33 -11.62 12.46
C THR A 152 12.08 -10.31 12.72
N ALA A 153 13.37 -10.25 12.35
CA ALA A 153 14.18 -9.06 12.57
C ALA A 153 13.68 -7.86 11.74
N SER A 154 13.40 -8.09 10.45
CA SER A 154 12.90 -7.07 9.53
C SER A 154 11.48 -6.63 9.86
N PHE A 155 10.61 -7.57 10.26
CA PHE A 155 9.28 -7.25 10.77
C PHE A 155 9.34 -6.30 11.99
N LYS A 156 10.17 -6.64 12.99
CA LYS A 156 10.35 -5.76 14.18
C LYS A 156 10.98 -4.42 13.82
N GLY A 157 11.93 -4.41 12.88
CA GLY A 157 12.55 -3.19 12.37
C GLY A 157 11.54 -2.29 11.65
N ALA A 158 10.67 -2.83 10.82
CA ALA A 158 9.59 -2.10 10.15
C ALA A 158 8.62 -1.48 11.17
N LEU A 159 8.18 -2.24 12.18
CA LEU A 159 7.35 -1.70 13.26
C LEU A 159 8.05 -0.58 14.03
N SER A 160 9.34 -0.75 14.34
CA SER A 160 10.15 0.25 15.05
C SER A 160 10.38 1.51 14.21
N ALA A 161 10.47 1.38 12.89
CA ALA A 161 10.51 2.50 11.95
C ALA A 161 9.14 3.21 11.83
N GLY A 162 8.07 2.58 12.31
CA GLY A 162 6.73 3.15 12.39
C GLY A 162 5.77 2.64 11.34
N ALA A 163 5.99 1.45 10.78
CA ALA A 163 4.93 0.71 10.09
C ALA A 163 3.83 0.35 11.09
N SER A 164 2.59 0.56 10.68
CA SER A 164 1.40 0.21 11.48
C SER A 164 0.75 -1.10 11.04
N LYS A 165 0.97 -1.53 9.78
CA LYS A 165 0.58 -2.84 9.27
C LYS A 165 1.61 -3.37 8.29
N ILE A 166 1.80 -4.69 8.29
CA ILE A 166 2.68 -5.40 7.38
C ILE A 166 1.89 -6.60 6.84
N PHE A 167 1.75 -6.65 5.52
CA PHE A 167 1.06 -7.70 4.79
C PHE A 167 2.11 -8.49 4.03
N PHE A 168 2.09 -9.80 4.25
CA PHE A 168 3.01 -10.68 3.56
C PHE A 168 2.27 -11.36 2.42
N THR A 169 2.83 -11.29 1.21
CA THR A 169 2.18 -11.83 0.01
C THR A 169 2.34 -13.35 -0.12
N ARG A 170 3.22 -13.96 0.69
CA ARG A 170 3.50 -15.41 0.67
C ARG A 170 3.45 -16.01 2.06
N PHE A 171 2.59 -17.00 2.27
CA PHE A 171 2.48 -17.74 3.54
C PHE A 171 3.65 -18.69 3.81
N GLU A 172 4.47 -18.97 2.79
CA GLU A 172 5.70 -19.73 2.89
C GLU A 172 6.90 -18.84 2.52
N ILE A 173 7.84 -18.70 3.45
CA ILE A 173 9.04 -17.89 3.24
C ILE A 173 9.92 -18.56 2.17
N GLY A 174 10.34 -17.79 1.17
CA GLY A 174 11.35 -18.22 0.22
C GLY A 174 10.89 -19.16 -0.89
N LYS A 175 9.62 -19.54 -0.95
CA LYS A 175 9.11 -20.37 -2.07
C LYS A 175 8.69 -19.49 -3.24
N LYS A 176 9.08 -19.90 -4.45
CA LYS A 176 8.60 -19.31 -5.72
C LYS A 176 7.31 -20.01 -6.15
N GLY A 177 6.41 -19.27 -6.79
CA GLY A 177 5.12 -19.77 -7.26
C GLY A 177 3.95 -19.18 -6.45
N PRO A 178 2.70 -19.45 -6.87
CA PRO A 178 1.52 -18.94 -6.17
C PRO A 178 1.47 -19.49 -4.74
N PRO A 179 1.06 -18.68 -3.74
CA PRO A 179 0.93 -19.15 -2.37
C PRO A 179 -0.12 -20.27 -2.29
N ALA A 180 0.18 -21.32 -1.52
CA ALA A 180 -0.83 -22.29 -1.11
C ALA A 180 -1.69 -21.65 0.00
N PRO A 181 -3.00 -21.45 -0.20
CA PRO A 181 -3.84 -20.84 0.83
C PRO A 181 -3.81 -21.63 2.15
N GLY A 182 -3.61 -20.93 3.27
CA GLY A 182 -3.77 -21.50 4.62
C GLY A 182 -2.58 -22.29 5.17
N VAL A 183 -1.49 -22.46 4.42
CA VAL A 183 -0.26 -23.11 4.92
C VAL A 183 0.74 -22.04 5.33
N TYR A 184 0.77 -21.70 6.62
CA TYR A 184 1.72 -20.78 7.21
C TYR A 184 3.02 -21.50 7.60
N SER A 185 4.18 -20.90 7.31
CA SER A 185 5.45 -21.35 7.89
C SER A 185 5.46 -21.16 9.42
N GLU A 186 6.37 -21.84 10.13
CA GLU A 186 6.48 -21.69 11.60
C GLU A 186 6.83 -20.25 11.99
N GLU A 187 7.68 -19.60 11.19
CA GLU A 187 8.04 -18.21 11.37
C GLU A 187 6.81 -17.29 11.30
N TYR A 188 5.88 -17.53 10.37
CA TYR A 188 4.65 -16.76 10.27
C TYR A 188 3.79 -16.83 11.53
N ARG A 189 3.65 -18.02 12.11
CA ARG A 189 2.87 -18.22 13.34
C ARG A 189 3.47 -17.47 14.52
N GLY A 190 4.79 -17.31 14.55
CA GLY A 190 5.48 -16.53 15.60
C GLY A 190 5.26 -15.02 15.47
N LEU A 191 5.01 -14.50 14.27
CA LEU A 191 4.83 -13.06 14.02
C LEU A 191 3.46 -12.55 14.47
N THR A 192 2.40 -13.34 14.29
CA THR A 192 1.04 -12.93 14.68
C THR A 192 0.90 -12.71 16.19
N ALA A 193 1.67 -13.44 17.00
CA ALA A 193 1.76 -13.23 18.45
C ALA A 193 2.47 -11.92 18.85
N ALA A 194 3.21 -11.29 17.94
CA ALA A 194 3.96 -10.06 18.17
C ALA A 194 3.24 -8.80 17.68
N CYS A 195 2.10 -8.94 16.98
CA CYS A 195 1.27 -7.81 16.61
C CYS A 195 0.50 -7.32 17.84
N PRO A 196 0.57 -6.02 18.20
CA PRO A 196 -0.34 -5.48 19.21
C PRO A 196 -1.78 -5.61 18.70
N GLY A 197 -2.67 -6.09 19.59
CA GLY A 197 -4.10 -6.25 19.31
C GLY A 197 -4.85 -4.93 19.17
#